data_AF-A0AAV3XHA5-F1
#
_entry.id   AF-A0AAV3XHA5-F1
#
_cell.length_a   1.000
_cell.length_b   1.000
_cell.length_c   1.000
_cell.angle_alpha   90.00
_cell.angle_beta   90.00
_cell.angle_gamma   90.00
#
_symmetry.space_group_name_H-M   'P 1'
#
loop_
_entity.id
_entity.type
_entity.pdbx_description
1 polymer ?
#
loop_
_entity_poly.entity_id
_entity_poly.type
_entity_poly.pdbx_seq_one_letter_code
_entity_poly.pdbx_strand_id
1 'polypeptide(L)' 'MSKRVYVTLPDSVYEALERWADKQGRPTANLAGFLIEVAVLEAQKTGEIPPQQKKPPEGPK' A
#
# COMPACT_ATOMS: atom_id res chain seq x y z
N MET A 1 -4.05 4.70 12.53
CA MET A 1 -4.39 5.86 11.68
C MET A 1 -4.11 5.50 10.24
N SER A 2 -5.08 5.63 9.33
CA SER A 2 -4.86 5.42 7.89
C SER A 2 -4.58 6.76 7.18
N LYS A 3 -3.76 6.72 6.13
CA LYS A 3 -3.51 7.85 5.23
C LYS A 3 -4.08 7.50 3.86
N ARG A 4 -4.71 8.46 3.18
CA ARG A 4 -5.24 8.28 1.82
C ARG A 4 -4.23 8.81 0.81
N VAL A 5 -3.98 8.02 -0.23
CA VAL A 5 -3.18 8.38 -1.39
C VAL A 5 -4.00 8.13 -2.65
N TYR A 6 -3.71 8.86 -3.72
CA TYR A 6 -4.28 8.64 -5.05
C TYR A 6 -3.19 8.07 -5.95
N VAL A 7 -3.51 7.00 -6.69
CA VAL A 7 -2.56 6.30 -7.55
C VAL A 7 -3.18 6.18 -8.94
N THR A 8 -2.40 6.48 -9.97
CA THR A 8 -2.78 6.25 -11.37
C THR A 8 -2.21 4.91 -11.82
N LEU A 9 -3.05 4.07 -12.42
CA LEU A 9 -2.68 2.74 -12.91
C LEU A 9 -2.92 2.68 -14.42
N PRO A 10 -2.12 1.91 -15.18
CA PRO A 10 -2.49 1.53 -16.55
C PRO A 10 -3.82 0.77 -16.56
N ASP A 11 -4.62 0.97 -17.60
CA ASP A 11 -5.95 0.35 -17.75
C ASP A 11 -5.89 -1.17 -17.58
N SER A 12 -4.92 -1.82 -18.23
CA SER A 12 -4.73 -3.28 -18.14
C SER A 12 -4.50 -3.79 -16.71
N VAL A 13 -3.84 -2.98 -15.87
CA VAL A 13 -3.58 -3.30 -14.47
C VAL A 13 -4.85 -3.09 -13.65
N TYR A 14 -5.58 -2.00 -13.90
CA TYR A 14 -6.84 -1.72 -13.22
C TYR A 14 -7.88 -2.80 -13.48
N GLU A 15 -8.07 -3.20 -14.75
CA GLU A 15 -9.04 -4.24 -15.10
C GLU A 15 -8.71 -5.60 -14.45
N ALA A 16 -7.42 -5.97 -14.40
CA ALA A 16 -7.00 -7.19 -13.74
C ALA A 16 -7.26 -7.14 -12.22
N LEU A 17 -7.00 -5.98 -11.61
CA LEU A 17 -7.26 -5.73 -10.21
C LEU A 17 -8.76 -5.78 -9.88
N GLU A 18 -9.59 -5.16 -10.72
CA GLU A 18 -11.05 -5.14 -10.56
C GLU A 18 -11.63 -6.55 -10.61
N ARG A 19 -11.29 -7.34 -11.65
CA ARG A 19 -11.71 -8.75 -11.76
C ARG A 19 -11.29 -9.57 -10.54
N TRP A 20 -10.11 -9.29 -9.98
CA TRP A 20 -9.64 -9.99 -8.79
C TRP A 20 -10.39 -9.56 -7.52
N ALA A 21 -10.71 -8.27 -7.40
CA ALA A 21 -11.48 -7.73 -6.27
C ALA A 21 -12.91 -8.29 -6.27
N ASP A 22 -13.55 -8.34 -7.43
CA ASP A 22 -14.88 -8.91 -7.63
C ASP A 22 -14.93 -10.38 -7.24
N LYS A 23 -13.92 -11.16 -7.66
CA LYS A 23 -13.80 -12.58 -7.26
C LYS A 23 -13.73 -12.76 -5.74
N GLN A 24 -13.20 -11.79 -5.00
CA GLN A 24 -13.11 -11.82 -3.54
C GLN A 24 -14.31 -11.15 -2.84
N GLY A 25 -15.25 -10.55 -3.60
CA GLY A 25 -16.39 -9.82 -3.04
C GLY A 25 -15.98 -8.58 -2.25
N ARG A 26 -14.93 -7.87 -2.67
CA ARG A 26 -14.43 -6.66 -1.97
C ARG A 26 -14.18 -5.49 -2.92
N PRO A 27 -14.22 -4.24 -2.44
CA PRO A 27 -13.90 -3.08 -3.27
C PRO A 27 -12.48 -3.11 -3.84
N THR A 28 -12.31 -2.69 -5.09
CA THR A 28 -11.01 -2.59 -5.79
C THR A 28 -9.97 -1.79 -4.99
N ALA A 29 -10.38 -0.68 -4.37
CA ALA A 29 -9.49 0.14 -3.54
C ALA A 29 -8.98 -0.60 -2.29
N ASN A 30 -9.78 -1.49 -1.70
CA ASN A 30 -9.35 -2.29 -0.55
C ASN A 30 -8.33 -3.35 -0.98
N LEU A 31 -8.55 -4.00 -2.13
CA LEU A 31 -7.56 -4.92 -2.70
C LEU A 31 -6.25 -4.18 -3.01
N ALA A 32 -6.31 -3.03 -3.67
CA ALA A 32 -5.12 -2.21 -3.94
C ALA A 32 -4.35 -1.88 -2.67
N GLY A 33 -5.04 -1.38 -1.64
CA GLY A 33 -4.41 -1.03 -0.36
C GLY A 33 -3.69 -2.22 0.28
N PHE A 34 -4.34 -3.39 0.29
CA PHE A 34 -3.74 -4.63 0.79
C PHE A 34 -2.50 -5.06 -0.02
N LEU A 35 -2.56 -4.99 -1.35
CA LEU A 35 -1.42 -5.37 -2.20
C LEU A 35 -0.23 -4.43 -2.00
N ILE A 36 -0.48 -3.13 -1.84
CA ILE A 36 0.55 -2.15 -1.52
C ILE A 36 1.18 -2.48 -0.16
N GLU A 37 0.37 -2.82 0.84
CA GLU A 37 0.88 -3.22 2.17
C GLU A 37 1.78 -4.46 2.08
N VAL A 38 1.35 -5.51 1.37
CA VAL A 38 2.14 -6.73 1.17
C VAL A 38 3.47 -6.41 0.49
N ALA A 39 3.46 -5.62 -0.59
CA ALA A 39 4.67 -5.23 -1.30
C ALA A 39 5.63 -4.42 -0.43
N VAL A 40 5.11 -3.47 0.37
CA VAL A 40 5.92 -2.67 1.31
C VAL A 40 6.53 -3.56 2.39
N LEU A 41 5.79 -4.53 2.94
CA LEU A 41 6.30 -5.47 3.93
C LEU A 41 7.42 -6.36 3.36
N GLU A 42 7.28 -6.80 2.11
CA GLU A 42 8.33 -7.56 1.41
C GLU A 42 9.58 -6.71 1.20
N ALA A 43 9.42 -5.48 0.69
CA ALA A 43 10.52 -4.54 0.47
C ALA A 43 11.24 -4.14 1.78
N GLN A 44 10.53 -4.11 2.91
CA GLN A 44 11.15 -3.94 4.23
C GLN A 44 11.98 -5.17 4.64
N LYS A 45 11.50 -6.39 4.37
CA LYS A 45 12.21 -7.63 4.70
C LYS A 45 13.47 -7.81 3.86
N THR A 46 13.43 -7.41 2.59
CA THR A 46 14.58 -7.51 1.66
C THR A 46 15.57 -6.36 1.81
N GLY A 47 15.23 -5.33 2.59
CA GLY A 47 16.08 -4.15 2.80
C GLY A 47 16.05 -3.12 1.67
N GLU A 48 15.09 -3.23 0.75
CA GLU A 48 14.88 -2.27 -0.34
C GLU A 48 14.36 -0.92 0.19
N ILE A 49 13.49 -0.95 1.20
CA ILE A 49 13.04 0.26 1.89
C ILE A 49 13.97 0.52 3.09
N PRO A 50 14.62 1.69 3.16
CA PRO A 50 15.43 2.06 4.31
C PRO A 50 14.62 2.01 5.62
N PRO A 51 15.22 1.59 6.75
CA PRO A 51 14.53 1.57 8.03
C PRO A 51 14.05 2.99 8.38
N GLN A 52 12.87 3.09 9.00
CA GLN A 52 12.35 4.39 9.44
C GLN A 52 13.41 5.06 10.32
N GLN A 53 13.88 6.23 9.90
CA GLN A 53 14.69 7.08 10.76
C GLN A 53 13.82 7.40 11.98
N LYS A 54 14.27 6.99 13.18
CA LYS A 54 13.67 7.43 14.43
C LYS A 54 13.71 8.95 14.44
N LYS A 55 12.59 9.61 14.15
CA LYS A 55 12.46 11.04 14.45
C LYS A 55 12.77 11.18 15.96
N PRO A 56 13.71 12.04 16.37
CA PRO A 56 13.88 12.36 17.77
C PRO A 56 12.52 12.74 18.36
N PRO A 57 12.18 12.31 19.59
CA PRO A 57 10.92 12.69 20.21
C PRO A 57 10.82 14.21 20.17
N GLU A 58 9.77 14.73 19.52
CA GLU A 58 9.43 16.15 19.56
C GLU A 58 9.45 16.58 21.03
N GLY A 59 10.37 17.49 21.36
CA GLY A 59 10.55 17.99 22.72
C GLY A 59 9.23 18.58 23.24
N PRO A 60 9.02 18.59 24.56
CA PRO A 60 7.79 19.11 25.15
C PRO A 60 7.60 20.57 24.74
N LYS A 61 6.41 20.84 24.17
CA LYS A 61 5.90 22.16 23.80
C LYS A 61 5.67 23.04 25.02
#